data_AF-A0A352JYM7-F1
#
_entry.id   AF-A0A352JYM7-F1
#
_cell.length_a   1.000
_cell.length_b   1.000
_cell.length_c   1.000
_cell.angle_alpha   90.00
_cell.angle_beta   90.00
_cell.angle_gamma   90.00
#
_symmetry.space_group_name_H-M   'P 1'
#
loop_
_entity.id
_entity.type
_entity.pdbx_description
1 polymer ?
#
loop_
_entity_poly.entity_id
_entity_poly.type
_entity_poly.pdbx_seq_one_letter_code
_entity_poly.pdbx_strand_id
1 'polypeptide(L)' 'MKLLQTSLVLAALFFGVFLFNVVLGAFFTASFLSDVGEAVTLFVSVIFFVVAILRSEKSTAFD' A
#
# COMPACT_ATOMS: atom_id res chain seq x y z
N MET A 1 -3.32 13.90 -12.88
CA MET A 1 -2.76 14.19 -11.54
C MET A 1 -3.64 13.71 -10.38
N LYS A 2 -4.93 14.07 -10.28
CA LYS A 2 -5.80 13.63 -9.14
C LYS A 2 -5.81 12.12 -8.89
N LEU A 3 -5.97 11.30 -9.93
CA LEU A 3 -5.96 9.82 -9.79
C LEU A 3 -4.62 9.27 -9.28
N LEU A 4 -3.48 9.82 -9.73
CA LEU A 4 -2.14 9.42 -9.28
C LEU A 4 -1.98 9.65 -7.77
N GLN A 5 -2.37 10.84 -7.31
CA GLN A 5 -2.28 11.21 -5.90
C GLN A 5 -3.20 10.32 -5.06
N THR A 6 -4.43 10.08 -5.49
CA THR A 6 -5.37 9.22 -4.77
C THR A 6 -4.87 7.77 -4.68
N SER A 7 -4.36 7.18 -5.76
CA SER A 7 -3.82 5.81 -5.73
C SER A 7 -2.58 5.71 -4.85
N LEU A 8 -1.71 6.72 -4.85
CA LEU A 8 -0.52 6.73 -4.00
C LEU A 8 -0.88 6.85 -2.51
N VAL A 9 -1.86 7.70 -2.16
CA VAL A 9 -2.35 7.82 -0.78
C VAL A 9 -2.95 6.49 -0.30
N LEU A 10 -3.73 5.81 -1.14
CA LEU A 10 -4.29 4.49 -0.79
C LEU A 10 -3.18 3.46 -0.60
N ALA A 11 -2.19 3.41 -1.49
CA ALA A 11 -1.04 2.51 -1.32
C ALA A 11 -0.33 2.77 0.02
N ALA A 12 -0.04 4.03 0.34
CA ALA A 12 0.61 4.41 1.60
C ALA A 12 -0.23 4.03 2.83
N LEU A 13 -1.56 4.18 2.77
CA LEU A 13 -2.47 3.80 3.86
C LEU A 13 -2.47 2.29 4.09
N PHE A 14 -2.66 1.47 3.04
CA PHE A 14 -2.66 0.02 3.17
C PHE A 14 -1.28 -0.51 3.61
N PHE A 15 -0.20 0.04 3.07
CA PHE A 15 1.15 -0.26 3.54
C PHE A 15 1.34 0.12 5.01
N GLY A 16 0.84 1.27 5.43
CA GLY A 16 0.89 1.72 6.83
C GLY A 16 0.16 0.78 7.78
N VAL A 17 -1.00 0.26 7.39
CA VAL A 17 -1.75 -0.76 8.15
C VAL A 17 -0.95 -2.05 8.27
N PHE A 18 -0.40 -2.56 7.16
CA PHE A 18 0.47 -3.74 7.15
C PHE A 18 1.69 -3.53 8.06
N LEU A 19 2.42 -2.42 7.88
CA LEU A 19 3.62 -2.09 8.65
C LEU A 19 3.31 -2.00 10.13
N PHE A 20 2.22 -1.34 10.49
CA PHE A 20 1.79 -1.21 11.88
C PHE A 20 1.48 -2.57 12.51
N ASN A 21 0.79 -3.46 11.79
CA ASN A 21 0.51 -4.81 12.27
C ASN A 21 1.81 -5.62 12.50
N VAL A 22 2.76 -5.55 11.56
CA VAL A 22 4.06 -6.23 11.67
C VAL A 22 4.87 -5.70 12.86
N VAL A 23 4.91 -4.39 13.05
CA VAL A 23 5.61 -3.77 14.19
C VAL A 23 4.96 -4.19 15.51
N LEU A 24 3.63 -4.19 15.59
CA LEU A 24 2.94 -4.65 16.79
C LEU A 24 3.23 -6.14 17.09
N GLY A 25 3.18 -6.99 16.07
CA GLY A 25 3.47 -8.41 16.20
C GLY A 25 4.91 -8.66 16.66
N ALA A 26 5.88 -7.95 16.08
CA ALA A 26 7.31 -8.13 16.35
C ALA A 26 7.73 -7.64 17.74
N PHE A 27 7.21 -6.49 18.19
CA PHE A 27 7.67 -5.85 19.44
C PHE A 27 6.75 -6.09 20.63
N PHE A 28 5.45 -6.30 20.40
CA PHE A 28 4.44 -6.36 21.46
C PHE A 28 3.72 -7.71 21.52
N THR A 29 4.07 -8.67 20.64
CA THR A 29 3.39 -9.98 20.50
C THR A 29 1.87 -9.81 20.32
N ALA A 30 1.47 -8.67 19.75
CA ALA A 30 0.09 -8.29 19.53
C ALA A 30 -0.09 -8.05 18.03
N SER A 31 -0.90 -8.88 17.37
CA SER A 31 -1.25 -8.70 15.97
C SER A 31 -2.78 -8.69 15.87
N PHE A 32 -3.33 -7.84 15.01
CA PHE A 32 -4.77 -7.75 14.77
C PHE A 32 -5.18 -8.30 13.39
N LEU A 33 -4.22 -8.52 12.48
CA LEU A 33 -4.41 -9.27 11.24
C LEU A 33 -3.89 -10.70 11.38
N SER A 34 -4.58 -11.66 10.76
CA SER A 34 -4.02 -13.00 10.55
C SER A 34 -2.97 -12.96 9.44
N ASP A 35 -2.15 -14.01 9.33
CA ASP A 35 -1.12 -14.12 8.27
C ASP A 35 -1.70 -13.91 6.86
N VAL A 36 -2.88 -14.47 6.60
CA VAL A 36 -3.59 -14.27 5.33
C VAL A 36 -4.06 -12.83 5.19
N GLY A 37 -4.53 -12.20 6.26
CA GLY A 37 -4.93 -10.80 6.29
C GLY A 37 -3.78 -9.84 6.00
N GLU A 38 -2.61 -10.07 6.60
CA GLU A 38 -1.39 -9.30 6.31
C GLU A 38 -1.00 -9.40 4.83
N ALA A 39 -0.95 -10.63 4.29
CA ALA A 39 -0.60 -10.87 2.90
C ALA A 39 -1.57 -10.18 1.92
N VAL A 40 -2.88 -10.27 2.18
CA VAL A 40 -3.90 -9.60 1.35
C VAL A 40 -3.79 -8.08 1.47
N THR A 41 -3.54 -7.54 2.66
CA THR A 41 -3.39 -6.08 2.88
C THR A 41 -2.19 -5.54 2.10
N LEU A 42 -1.06 -6.24 2.18
CA LEU A 42 0.13 -5.88 1.41
C LEU A 42 -0.11 -6.00 -0.10
N PHE A 43 -0.82 -7.03 -0.54
CA PHE A 43 -1.15 -7.21 -1.96
C PHE A 43 -2.02 -6.05 -2.49
N VAL A 44 -3.03 -5.62 -1.74
CA VAL A 44 -3.87 -4.46 -2.10
C VAL A 44 -3.03 -3.18 -2.16
N SER A 45 -2.12 -2.97 -1.21
CA SER A 45 -1.16 -1.86 -1.26
C SER A 45 -0.35 -1.85 -2.56
N VAL A 46 0.19 -3.01 -2.96
CA VAL A 46 0.98 -3.15 -4.19
C VAL A 46 0.15 -2.82 -5.43
N ILE A 47 -1.11 -3.27 -5.51
CA ILE A 47 -2.00 -2.92 -6.63
C ILE A 47 -2.14 -1.41 -6.78
N PHE A 48 -2.44 -0.70 -5.68
CA PHE A 48 -2.57 0.77 -5.72
C PHE A 48 -1.26 1.46 -6.08
N PHE A 49 -0.13 0.94 -5.59
CA PHE A 49 1.19 1.45 -5.94
C PHE A 49 1.49 1.29 -7.44
N VAL A 50 1.25 0.11 -8.01
CA VAL A 50 1.42 -0.14 -9.45
C VAL A 50 0.54 0.79 -10.29
N VAL A 51 -0.73 0.96 -9.90
CA VAL A 51 -1.63 1.93 -10.58
C VAL A 51 -1.08 3.35 -10.52
N ALA A 52 -0.50 3.76 -9.38
CA ALA A 52 0.13 5.06 -9.24
C ALA A 52 1.33 5.20 -10.19
N ILE A 53 2.25 4.23 -10.21
CA ILE A 53 3.43 4.27 -11.07
C ILE A 53 3.05 4.33 -12.56
N LEU A 54 2.14 3.47 -13.02
CA LEU A 54 1.67 3.49 -14.41
C LEU A 54 1.03 4.83 -14.79
N ARG A 55 0.33 5.49 -13.84
CA ARG A 55 -0.22 6.84 -14.05
C ARG A 55 0.86 7.91 -14.12
N SER A 56 1.93 7.77 -13.34
CA SER A 56 3.08 8.68 -13.35
C SER A 56 3.83 8.57 -14.67
N GLU A 57 4.15 7.34 -15.10
CA GLU A 57 4.84 7.07 -16.36
C GLU A 57 4.04 7.58 -17.56
N LYS A 58 2.72 7.36 -17.58
CA LYS A 58 1.85 7.93 -18.62
C LYS A 58 1.89 9.45 -18.63
N SER A 59 2.02 10.12 -17.48
CA SER A 59 2.14 11.58 -17.45
C SER A 59 3.46 12.02 -18.08
N THR A 60 4.57 11.38 -17.72
CA THR A 60 5.91 11.72 -18.20
C THR A 60 6.14 11.40 -19.68
N ALA A 61 5.47 10.38 -20.23
CA ALA A 61 5.69 9.93 -21.61
C ALA A 61 5.00 10.77 -22.71
N PHE A 62 4.14 11.73 -22.34
CA PHE A 62 3.43 12.62 -23.27
C PHE A 62 3.68 14.11 -22.97
N ASP A 63 4.72 14.42 -22.19
CA ASP A 63 5.27 15.78 -22.00
C ASP A 63 6.52 15.99 -22.90
#